data_AF-A0A3D2L4J9-F1
#
_entry.id   AF-A0A3D2L4J9-F1
#
_cell.length_a   1.000
_cell.length_b   1.000
_cell.length_c   1.000
_cell.angle_alpha   90.00
_cell.angle_beta   90.00
_cell.angle_gamma   90.00
#
_symmetry.space_group_name_H-M   'P 1'
#
loop_
_entity.id
_entity.type
_entity.pdbx_description
1 polymer ?
#
loop_
_entity_poly.entity_id
_entity_poly.type
_entity_poly.pdbx_seq_one_letter_code
_entity_poly.pdbx_strand_id
1 'polypeptide(L)'
;EETYVDETEQFEAGVKWQESSDAIPGQLDLYVTYFNAETKEDNYEITTMTALGNTYVSQGIETEFKYGYGGLDLSGSVTFTDAEIDDSDTAPANIGNTPRRQADWIWSLTP
;
A
#
# COMPACT_ATOMS: atom_id res chain seq x y z
N GLU A 1 -17.48 2.20 -28.47
CA GLU A 1 -18.09 2.03 -27.15
C GLU A 1 -16.96 2.29 -26.18
N GLU A 2 -16.93 3.46 -25.55
CA GLU A 2 -15.88 3.78 -24.58
C GLU A 2 -16.29 3.11 -23.27
N THR A 3 -15.56 2.07 -22.89
CA THR A 3 -15.76 1.36 -21.63
C THR A 3 -14.96 2.08 -20.57
N TYR A 4 -15.66 2.61 -19.57
CA TYR A 4 -15.08 3.10 -18.33
C TYR A 4 -14.65 1.89 -17.50
N VAL A 5 -13.34 1.76 -17.27
CA VAL A 5 -12.74 0.60 -16.62
C VAL A 5 -11.73 1.11 -15.61
N ASP A 6 -11.89 0.69 -14.36
CA ASP A 6 -10.88 0.93 -13.35
C ASP A 6 -9.69 -0.02 -13.60
N GLU A 7 -8.49 0.55 -13.70
CA GLU A 7 -7.24 -0.19 -13.95
C GLU A 7 -6.26 0.00 -12.79
N THR A 8 -5.46 -1.02 -12.50
CA THR A 8 -4.37 -0.91 -11.53
C THR A 8 -3.15 -1.65 -12.05
N GLU A 9 -2.04 -0.93 -12.12
CA GLU A 9 -0.73 -1.46 -12.46
C GLU A 9 0.16 -1.38 -11.22
N GLN A 10 0.77 -2.50 -10.83
CA GLN A 10 1.63 -2.54 -9.64
C GLN A 10 2.91 -3.31 -9.87
N PHE A 11 3.95 -2.86 -9.16
CA PHE A 11 5.24 -3.51 -9.04
C PHE A 11 5.58 -3.72 -7.57
N GLU A 12 5.99 -4.94 -7.22
CA GLU A 12 6.42 -5.28 -5.87
C GLU A 12 7.76 -6.02 -5.89
N ALA A 13 8.63 -5.68 -4.95
CA ALA A 13 9.90 -6.36 -4.74
C ALA A 13 10.20 -6.45 -3.24
N GLY A 14 10.54 -7.65 -2.76
CA GLY A 14 10.73 -7.88 -1.34
C GLY A 14 11.75 -8.94 -1.00
N VAL A 15 12.13 -8.95 0.28
CA VAL A 15 13.02 -9.93 0.90
C VAL A 15 12.29 -10.60 2.04
N LYS A 16 12.49 -11.92 2.13
CA LYS A 16 12.05 -12.75 3.22
C LYS A 16 13.27 -13.29 3.95
N TRP A 17 13.34 -13.05 5.25
CA TRP A 17 14.34 -13.58 6.15
C TRP A 17 13.68 -14.46 7.21
N GLN A 18 14.17 -15.68 7.38
CA GLN A 18 13.73 -16.57 8.44
C GLN A 18 14.95 -17.09 9.17
N GLU A 19 14.98 -16.93 10.48
CA GLU A 19 16.10 -17.29 11.33
C GLU A 19 15.64 -18.16 12.50
N SER A 20 16.36 -19.24 12.73
CA SER A 20 16.11 -20.18 13.83
C SER A 20 17.41 -20.79 14.37
N SER A 21 18.57 -20.18 14.08
CA SER A 21 19.88 -20.63 14.58
C SER A 21 20.17 -20.08 15.98
N ASP A 22 21.20 -20.65 16.62
CA ASP A 22 21.68 -20.24 17.94
C ASP A 22 22.14 -18.77 18.02
N ALA A 23 22.31 -18.09 16.87
CA ALA A 23 22.66 -16.67 16.81
C ALA A 23 21.52 -15.75 17.29
N ILE A 24 20.26 -16.16 17.10
CA ILE A 24 19.08 -15.45 17.61
C ILE A 24 18.29 -16.42 18.49
N PRO A 25 18.12 -16.14 19.80
CA PRO A 25 17.30 -17.00 20.64
C PRO A 25 15.85 -16.96 20.13
N GLY A 26 15.31 -18.12 19.76
CA GLY A 26 13.94 -18.24 19.26
C GLY A 26 13.85 -18.35 17.74
N GLN A 27 12.67 -18.07 17.20
CA GLN A 27 12.39 -18.08 15.77
C GLN A 27 11.95 -16.69 15.33
N LEU A 28 12.66 -16.10 14.37
CA LEU A 28 12.35 -14.82 13.77
C LEU A 28 11.98 -15.01 12.30
N ASP A 29 10.79 -14.57 11.92
CA ASP A 29 10.40 -14.35 10.54
C ASP A 29 10.29 -12.85 10.29
N LEU A 30 10.94 -12.36 9.24
CA LEU A 30 10.92 -10.96 8.83
C LEU A 30 10.67 -10.88 7.31
N TYR A 31 9.73 -10.03 6.93
CA TYR A 31 9.36 -9.77 5.55
C TYR A 31 9.44 -8.28 5.32
N VAL A 32 10.09 -7.86 4.25
CA VAL A 32 10.17 -6.46 3.85
C VAL A 32 9.86 -6.38 2.37
N THR A 33 8.85 -5.60 2.00
CA THR A 33 8.37 -5.46 0.63
C THR A 33 8.33 -3.99 0.27
N TYR A 34 8.94 -3.61 -0.85
CA TYR A 34 8.68 -2.35 -1.53
C TYR A 34 7.55 -2.56 -2.53
N PHE A 35 6.59 -1.64 -2.55
CA PHE A 35 5.51 -1.62 -3.53
C PHE A 35 5.45 -0.26 -4.22
N ASN A 36 4.99 -0.27 -5.47
CA ASN A 36 4.63 0.89 -6.26
C ASN A 36 3.40 0.51 -7.09
N ALA A 37 2.37 1.35 -7.07
CA ALA A 37 1.11 1.09 -7.76
C ALA A 37 0.55 2.39 -8.33
N GLU A 38 0.03 2.29 -9.55
CA GLU A 38 -0.78 3.31 -10.22
C GLU A 38 -2.20 2.77 -10.36
N THR A 39 -3.18 3.51 -9.88
CA THR A 39 -4.60 3.16 -9.95
C THR A 39 -5.34 4.25 -10.72
N LYS A 40 -6.01 3.84 -11.80
CA LYS A 40 -6.89 4.67 -12.61
C LYS A 40 -8.33 4.34 -12.25
N GLU A 41 -9.06 5.34 -11.81
CA GLU A 41 -10.49 5.26 -11.54
C GLU A 41 -11.24 6.06 -12.59
N ASP A 42 -12.00 5.36 -13.44
CA ASP A 42 -12.80 5.95 -14.51
C ASP A 42 -14.28 5.78 -14.20
N ASN A 43 -14.96 6.90 -13.91
CA ASN A 43 -16.39 6.93 -13.62
C ASN A 43 -17.17 7.63 -14.74
N TYR A 44 -18.41 7.21 -14.97
CA TYR A 44 -19.33 7.90 -15.87
C TYR A 44 -20.56 8.38 -15.13
N GLU A 45 -20.74 9.70 -15.06
CA GLU A 45 -21.91 10.29 -14.43
C GLU A 45 -23.05 10.41 -15.43
N ILE A 46 -24.09 9.59 -15.26
CA ILE A 46 -25.23 9.47 -16.19
C ILE A 46 -26.06 10.78 -16.25
N THR A 47 -26.14 11.55 -15.17
CA THR A 47 -26.96 12.77 -15.09
C THR A 47 -26.36 13.92 -15.88
N THR A 48 -25.03 14.04 -15.87
CA THR A 48 -24.25 15.08 -16.56
C THR A 48 -23.66 14.58 -17.88
N MET A 49 -23.78 13.27 -18.17
CA MET A 49 -23.21 12.58 -19.32
C MET A 49 -21.70 12.78 -19.46
N THR A 50 -20.99 12.93 -18.34
CA THR A 50 -19.57 13.30 -18.29
C THR A 50 -18.73 12.14 -17.75
N ALA A 51 -17.61 11.89 -18.42
CA ALA A 51 -16.54 11.01 -17.95
C ALA A 51 -15.71 11.71 -16.87
N LEU A 52 -15.41 11.01 -15.78
CA LEU A 52 -14.62 11.50 -14.67
C LEU A 52 -13.47 10.52 -14.44
N GLY A 53 -12.25 10.89 -14.84
CA GLY A 53 -11.03 10.14 -14.54
C GLY A 53 -10.29 10.71 -13.33
N ASN A 54 -9.78 9.84 -12.47
CA ASN A 54 -8.74 10.17 -11.50
C ASN A 54 -7.63 9.12 -11.56
N THR A 55 -6.37 9.57 -11.55
CA THR A 55 -5.21 8.69 -11.43
C THR A 55 -4.55 8.93 -10.08
N TYR A 56 -4.25 7.85 -9.37
CA TYR A 56 -3.55 7.87 -8.09
C TYR A 56 -2.28 7.05 -8.21
N VAL A 57 -1.19 7.59 -7.68
CA VAL A 57 0.07 6.86 -7.53
C VAL A 57 0.33 6.62 -6.06
N SER A 58 0.79 5.43 -5.70
CA SER A 58 1.18 5.09 -4.35
C SER A 58 2.44 4.25 -4.35
N GLN A 59 3.32 4.51 -3.40
CA GLN A 59 4.53 3.73 -3.21
C GLN A 59 4.85 3.63 -1.74
N GLY A 60 5.60 2.61 -1.36
CA GLY A 60 5.87 2.42 0.05
C GLY A 60 6.70 1.21 0.38
N ILE A 61 6.88 1.04 1.68
CA ILE A 61 7.56 -0.10 2.25
C ILE A 61 6.64 -0.72 3.29
N GLU A 62 6.38 -2.00 3.13
CA GLU A 62 5.71 -2.84 4.11
C GLU A 62 6.73 -3.73 4.79
N THR A 63 6.62 -3.84 6.11
CA THR A 63 7.45 -4.73 6.92
C THR A 63 6.56 -5.52 7.87
N GLU A 64 6.69 -6.83 7.84
CA GLU A 64 6.02 -7.75 8.76
C GLU A 64 7.05 -8.57 9.52
N PHE A 65 6.78 -8.83 10.79
CA PHE A 65 7.62 -9.71 11.58
C PHE A 65 6.80 -10.63 12.47
N LYS A 66 7.40 -11.78 12.78
CA LYS A 66 6.97 -12.70 13.81
C LYS A 66 8.17 -13.18 14.60
N TYR A 67 8.07 -13.15 15.91
CA TYR A 67 9.13 -13.58 16.82
C TYR A 67 8.56 -14.49 17.92
N GLY A 68 9.02 -15.73 17.94
CA GLY A 68 8.65 -16.72 18.96
C GLY A 68 9.84 -17.07 19.83
N TYR A 69 9.70 -16.96 21.15
CA TYR A 69 10.72 -17.40 22.11
C TYR A 69 10.11 -17.97 23.40
N GLY A 70 10.24 -19.27 23.59
CA GLY A 70 9.70 -19.97 24.76
C GLY A 70 8.17 -19.92 24.80
N GLY A 71 7.61 -19.14 25.72
CA GLY A 71 6.17 -18.89 25.85
C GLY A 71 5.72 -17.52 25.34
N LEU A 72 6.60 -16.77 24.67
CA LEU A 72 6.31 -15.49 24.03
C LEU A 72 6.12 -15.70 22.54
N ASP A 73 5.04 -15.18 21.98
CA ASP A 73 4.76 -15.13 20.55
C ASP A 73 4.35 -13.71 20.15
N LEU A 74 5.27 -12.96 19.56
CA LEU A 74 5.02 -11.59 19.13
C LEU A 74 4.89 -11.54 17.60
N SER A 75 3.89 -10.82 17.09
CA SER A 75 3.81 -10.47 15.66
C SER A 75 3.46 -9.00 15.47
N GLY A 76 3.85 -8.44 14.33
CA GLY A 76 3.50 -7.08 14.01
C GLY A 76 3.76 -6.74 12.56
N SER A 77 3.21 -5.61 12.15
CA SER A 77 3.41 -5.03 10.84
C SER A 77 3.58 -3.51 10.93
N VAL A 78 4.32 -2.95 9.98
CA VAL A 78 4.45 -1.52 9.77
C VAL A 78 4.50 -1.26 8.27
N THR A 79 3.67 -0.32 7.81
CA THR A 79 3.61 0.10 6.42
C THR A 79 3.77 1.60 6.36
N PHE A 80 4.74 2.03 5.56
CA PHE A 80 4.88 3.41 5.12
C PHE A 80 4.29 3.52 3.72
N THR A 81 3.42 4.50 3.50
CA THR A 81 2.82 4.76 2.19
C THR A 81 2.93 6.25 1.87
N ASP A 82 3.55 6.55 0.75
CA ASP A 82 3.51 7.85 0.09
C ASP A 82 2.54 7.74 -1.09
N ALA A 83 1.50 8.58 -1.11
CA ALA A 83 0.46 8.54 -2.13
C ALA A 83 0.10 9.94 -2.61
N GLU A 84 -0.19 10.07 -3.90
CA GLU A 84 -0.42 11.33 -4.58
C GLU A 84 -1.55 11.17 -5.61
N ILE A 85 -2.34 12.24 -5.77
CA ILE A 85 -3.27 12.37 -6.89
C ILE A 85 -2.45 12.83 -8.09
N ASP A 86 -2.21 11.93 -9.05
CA ASP A 86 -1.39 12.19 -10.24
C ASP A 86 -2.20 12.93 -11.33
N ASP A 87 -3.49 12.59 -11.45
CA ASP A 87 -4.40 13.27 -12.38
C ASP A 87 -5.84 13.29 -11.87
N SER A 88 -6.61 14.33 -12.23
CA SER A 88 -8.03 14.45 -11.84
C SER A 88 -8.80 15.41 -12.74
N ASP A 89 -9.84 14.90 -13.41
CA ASP A 89 -10.76 15.72 -14.21
C ASP A 89 -11.69 16.58 -13.36
N THR A 90 -12.07 16.07 -12.18
CA THR A 90 -13.07 16.70 -11.31
C THR A 90 -12.48 17.74 -10.37
N ALA A 91 -11.22 17.56 -9.98
CA ALA A 91 -10.54 18.44 -9.05
C ALA A 91 -9.07 18.65 -9.43
N PRO A 92 -8.75 19.31 -10.56
CA PRO A 92 -7.38 19.55 -10.99
C PRO A 92 -6.52 20.29 -9.97
N ALA A 93 -7.15 21.11 -9.11
CA ALA A 93 -6.46 21.83 -8.04
C ALA A 93 -5.92 20.91 -6.92
N ASN A 94 -6.33 19.63 -6.90
CA ASN A 94 -5.88 18.65 -5.93
C ASN A 94 -4.73 17.77 -6.43
N ILE A 95 -4.36 17.87 -7.72
CA ILE A 95 -3.20 17.17 -8.27
C ILE A 95 -1.96 17.55 -7.47
N GLY A 96 -1.17 16.56 -7.07
CA GLY A 96 -0.02 16.73 -6.20
C GLY A 96 -0.30 16.65 -4.71
N ASN A 97 -1.57 16.61 -4.30
CA ASN A 97 -1.91 16.41 -2.88
C ASN A 97 -2.08 14.93 -2.56
N THR A 98 -1.87 14.60 -1.29
CA THR A 98 -2.17 13.27 -0.75
C THR A 98 -3.68 13.00 -0.80
N PRO A 99 -4.11 11.81 -1.26
CA PRO A 99 -5.50 11.38 -1.23
C PRO A 99 -6.11 11.48 0.18
N ARG A 100 -7.41 11.79 0.24
CA ARG A 100 -8.10 11.98 1.52
C ARG A 100 -8.10 10.68 2.31
N ARG A 101 -7.75 10.77 3.60
CA ARG A 101 -7.70 9.64 4.56
C ARG A 101 -6.60 8.62 4.28
N GLN A 102 -5.58 8.97 3.51
CA GLN A 102 -4.37 8.18 3.44
C GLN A 102 -3.43 8.60 4.57
N ALA A 103 -3.12 7.66 5.47
CA ALA A 103 -2.13 7.87 6.52
C ALA A 103 -0.76 7.42 6.01
N ASP A 104 0.27 8.21 6.29
CA ASP A 104 1.64 7.87 5.88
C ASP A 104 2.15 6.62 6.57
N TRP A 105 1.70 6.35 7.81
CA TRP A 105 2.13 5.22 8.62
C TRP A 105 0.94 4.45 9.18
N ILE A 106 0.96 3.14 8.97
CA ILE A 106 0.01 2.20 9.58
C ILE A 106 0.83 1.10 10.25
N TRP A 107 0.47 0.70 11.47
CA TRP A 107 1.18 -0.34 12.19
C TRP A 107 0.25 -1.16 13.08
N SER A 108 0.66 -2.39 13.36
CA SER A 108 -0.04 -3.31 14.27
C SER A 108 0.96 -4.12 15.09
N LEU A 109 0.57 -4.50 16.30
CA LEU A 109 1.38 -5.32 17.21
C LEU A 109 0.48 -6.25 18.01
N THR A 110 0.80 -7.55 18.01
CA THR A 110 0.05 -8.61 18.68
C THR A 110 1.00 -9.43 19.56
N PRO A 111 0.80 -9.44 20.89
CA PRO A 111 1.61 -10.20 21.84
C PRO A 111 1.09 -11.62 22.11
#